data_AF-A0A957ADQ7-F1
#
_entry.id   AF-A0A957ADQ7-F1
#
_cell.length_a   1.000
_cell.length_b   1.000
_cell.length_c   1.000
_cell.angle_alpha   90.00
_cell.angle_beta   90.00
_cell.angle_gamma   90.00
#
_symmetry.space_group_name_H-M   'P 1'
#
loop_
_entity.id
_entity.type
_entity.pdbx_description
1 polymer ?
#
loop_
_entity_poly.entity_id
_entity_poly.type
_entity_poly.pdbx_seq_one_letter_code
_entity_poly.pdbx_strand_id
1 'polypeptide(L)'
;MIYLDPPRMDLSRTLSCTIYTTLCNTSNKLTRGKTGPLADPFRVEVEPDLAESWEITEGGQKHTFKLRQGAKFHNKAPVNGREFTAE
;
A
#
# COMPACT_ATOMS: atom_id res chain seq x y z
N MET A 1 -14.64 10.67 -23.39
CA MET A 1 -14.10 11.31 -22.18
C MET A 1 -13.13 10.30 -21.57
N ILE A 2 -11.82 10.43 -21.83
CA ILE A 2 -10.75 9.43 -21.56
C ILE A 2 -9.75 9.93 -20.51
N TYR A 3 -10.04 11.07 -19.86
CA TYR A 3 -9.07 11.82 -19.06
C TYR A 3 -8.66 11.12 -17.75
N LEU A 4 -9.52 10.26 -17.21
CA LEU A 4 -9.31 9.59 -15.92
C LEU A 4 -8.98 8.11 -16.04
N ASP A 5 -8.92 7.57 -17.25
CA ASP A 5 -8.47 6.20 -17.45
C ASP A 5 -6.95 6.14 -17.22
N PRO A 6 -6.48 5.19 -16.39
CA PRO A 6 -5.06 5.06 -16.16
C PRO A 6 -4.37 4.64 -17.47
N PRO A 7 -3.42 5.43 -17.99
CA PRO A 7 -2.70 5.07 -19.21
C PRO A 7 -1.77 3.86 -18.99
N ARG A 8 -1.53 3.49 -17.73
CA ARG A 8 -0.71 2.33 -17.30
C ARG A 8 -1.00 1.96 -15.84
N MET A 9 -0.73 0.71 -15.49
CA MET A 9 -0.86 0.16 -14.13
C MET A 9 0.51 0.09 -13.42
N ASP A 10 1.26 1.18 -13.46
CA ASP A 10 2.59 1.29 -12.83
C ASP A 10 2.55 2.39 -11.76
N LEU A 11 2.60 1.96 -10.50
CA LEU A 11 2.60 2.85 -9.33
C LEU A 11 3.81 3.78 -9.30
N SER A 12 4.97 3.31 -9.76
CA SER A 12 6.22 4.09 -9.73
C SER A 12 6.22 5.23 -10.75
N ARG A 13 5.27 5.21 -11.69
CA ARG A 13 5.17 6.18 -12.79
C ARG A 13 3.80 6.87 -12.84
N THR A 14 3.11 6.98 -11.71
CA THR A 14 1.82 7.68 -11.58
C THR A 14 1.98 8.92 -10.71
N LEU A 15 1.47 10.07 -11.18
CA LEU A 15 1.39 11.33 -10.42
C LEU A 15 -0.05 11.80 -10.15
N SER A 16 -1.05 11.14 -10.75
CA SER A 16 -2.47 11.49 -10.57
C SER A 16 -3.04 10.80 -9.32
N CYS A 17 -3.70 11.55 -8.46
CA CYS A 17 -4.35 11.01 -7.26
C CYS A 17 -5.48 10.01 -7.61
N THR A 18 -6.23 10.27 -8.69
CA THR A 18 -7.32 9.40 -9.13
C THR A 18 -6.79 8.05 -9.60
N ILE A 19 -5.71 8.06 -10.38
CA ILE A 19 -5.05 6.83 -10.85
C ILE A 19 -4.42 6.10 -9.66
N TYR A 20 -3.71 6.82 -8.78
CA TYR A 20 -3.08 6.24 -7.60
C TYR A 20 -4.09 5.52 -6.70
N THR A 21 -5.27 6.11 -6.50
CA THR A 21 -6.35 5.54 -5.68
C THR A 21 -6.84 4.21 -6.25
N THR A 22 -7.06 4.13 -7.56
CA THR A 22 -7.44 2.88 -8.23
C THR A 22 -6.36 1.79 -8.09
N LEU A 23 -5.08 2.16 -8.23
CA LEU A 23 -3.95 1.23 -8.09
C LEU A 23 -3.78 0.71 -6.65
N CYS A 24 -4.20 1.47 -5.64
CA CYS A 24 -4.16 1.03 -4.24
C CYS A 24 -5.07 -0.18 -3.96
N ASN A 25 -6.04 -0.49 -4.83
CA ASN A 25 -6.90 -1.66 -4.66
C ASN A 25 -6.25 -2.97 -5.16
N THR A 26 -5.19 -2.88 -5.97
CA THR A 26 -4.53 -4.06 -6.56
C THR A 26 -3.19 -4.38 -5.93
N SER A 27 -2.71 -3.50 -5.04
CA SER A 27 -1.38 -3.58 -4.44
C SER A 27 -1.38 -3.00 -3.03
N ASN A 28 -0.66 -3.67 -2.13
CA ASN A 28 -0.51 -3.25 -0.75
C ASN A 28 0.70 -2.31 -0.58
N LYS A 29 0.66 -1.51 0.48
CA LYS A 29 1.77 -0.72 1.00
C LYS A 29 2.10 -1.23 2.40
N LEU A 30 3.18 -0.75 3.02
CA LEU A 30 3.45 -1.07 4.43
C LEU A 30 2.29 -0.63 5.33
N THR A 31 1.79 0.59 5.09
CA THR A 31 0.63 1.17 5.76
C THR A 31 -0.29 1.83 4.74
N ARG A 32 -1.53 2.14 5.14
CA ARG A 32 -2.48 2.86 4.30
C ARG A 32 -3.25 3.89 5.11
N GLY A 33 -3.84 4.87 4.41
CA GLY A 33 -4.81 5.76 5.03
C GLY A 33 -6.11 5.01 5.31
N LYS A 34 -6.69 5.24 6.49
CA LYS A 34 -8.00 4.72 6.84
C LYS A 34 -9.05 5.37 5.95
N THR A 35 -9.89 4.54 5.32
CA THR A 35 -10.93 4.98 4.39
C THR A 35 -12.24 4.27 4.72
N GLY A 36 -13.36 4.85 4.25
CA GLY A 36 -14.70 4.28 4.44
C GLY A 36 -15.52 4.95 5.55
N PRO A 37 -16.69 4.40 5.91
CA PRO A 37 -17.67 5.06 6.77
C PRO A 37 -17.21 5.36 8.20
N LEU A 38 -16.14 4.69 8.66
CA LEU A 38 -15.59 4.82 10.00
C LEU A 38 -14.32 5.71 10.03
N ALA A 39 -13.93 6.29 8.90
CA ALA A 39 -12.81 7.23 8.83
C ALA A 39 -13.26 8.64 9.24
N ASP A 40 -12.40 9.36 9.95
CA ASP A 40 -12.62 10.78 10.26
C ASP A 40 -12.46 11.62 8.97
N PRO A 41 -13.49 12.37 8.54
CA PRO A 41 -13.41 13.16 7.31
C PRO A 41 -12.44 14.37 7.39
N PHE A 42 -11.99 14.75 8.59
CA PHE A 42 -11.10 15.88 8.82
C PHE A 42 -9.68 15.46 9.22
N ARG A 43 -9.41 14.16 9.38
CA ARG A 43 -8.10 13.65 9.77
C ARG A 43 -7.66 12.47 8.92
N VAL A 44 -6.39 12.51 8.51
CA VAL A 44 -5.74 11.37 7.88
C VAL A 44 -5.19 10.47 8.97
N GLU A 45 -5.89 9.37 9.22
CA GLU A 45 -5.42 8.31 10.11
C GLU A 45 -4.67 7.26 9.29
N VAL A 46 -3.50 6.82 9.79
CA VAL A 46 -2.72 5.75 9.19
C VAL A 46 -3.05 4.44 9.89
N GLU A 47 -3.34 3.39 9.12
CA GLU A 47 -3.64 2.05 9.62
C GLU A 47 -2.75 0.97 8.99
N PRO A 48 -2.63 -0.21 9.63
CA PRO A 48 -1.92 -1.37 9.07
C PRO A 48 -2.41 -1.77 7.67
N ASP A 49 -1.48 -2.14 6.79
CA ASP A 49 -1.76 -2.77 5.50
C ASP A 49 -0.93 -4.06 5.40
N LEU A 50 0.18 -4.07 4.65
CA LEU A 50 1.10 -5.22 4.60
C LEU A 50 1.88 -5.41 5.90
N ALA A 51 2.25 -4.31 6.56
CA ALA A 51 2.77 -4.37 7.92
C ALA A 51 1.60 -4.47 8.90
N GLU A 52 1.65 -5.44 9.81
CA GLU A 52 0.65 -5.58 10.88
C GLU A 52 0.85 -4.56 12.01
N SER A 53 2.11 -4.13 12.21
CA SER A 53 2.48 -3.13 13.21
C SER A 53 3.83 -2.50 12.85
N TRP A 54 4.14 -1.36 13.47
CA TRP A 54 5.43 -0.70 13.32
C TRP A 54 5.80 0.06 14.59
N GLU A 55 7.09 0.28 14.76
CA GLU A 55 7.67 1.06 15.85
C GLU A 55 8.56 2.16 15.27
N ILE A 56 8.45 3.36 15.85
CA ILE A 56 9.23 4.53 15.49
C ILE A 56 10.09 4.91 16.68
N THR A 57 11.41 4.91 16.51
CA THR A 57 12.38 5.22 17.56
C THR A 57 13.37 6.29 17.11
N GLU A 58 14.32 6.65 17.99
CA GLU A 58 15.40 7.62 17.69
C GLU A 58 14.88 8.99 17.22
N GLY A 59 13.78 9.46 17.83
CA GLY A 59 13.17 10.74 17.51
C GLY A 59 12.52 10.80 16.13
N GLY A 60 12.15 9.64 15.54
CA GLY A 60 11.48 9.59 14.24
C GLY A 60 12.37 9.13 13.08
N GLN A 61 13.64 8.82 13.35
CA GLN A 61 14.61 8.45 12.31
C GLN A 61 14.62 6.96 11.99
N LYS A 62 14.27 6.11 12.96
CA LYS A 62 14.27 4.67 12.79
C LYS A 62 12.86 4.12 12.81
N HIS A 63 12.50 3.40 11.74
CA HIS A 63 11.18 2.79 11.55
C HIS A 63 11.35 1.29 11.38
N THR A 64 10.73 0.50 12.25
CA THR A 64 10.76 -0.97 12.19
C THR A 64 9.35 -1.47 11.94
N PHE A 65 9.13 -2.17 10.83
CA PHE A 65 7.83 -2.71 10.44
C PHE A 65 7.80 -4.24 10.64
N LYS A 66 6.72 -4.75 11.24
CA LYS A 66 6.44 -6.19 11.31
C LYS A 66 5.49 -6.56 10.18
N LEU A 67 5.92 -7.44 9.29
CA LEU A 67 5.15 -7.87 8.12
C LEU A 67 4.20 -9.01 8.46
N ARG A 68 3.01 -9.00 7.85
CA ARG A 68 2.08 -10.15 7.90
C ARG A 68 2.72 -11.39 7.28
N GLN A 69 2.67 -12.51 7.99
CA GLN A 69 3.15 -13.79 7.49
C GLN A 69 2.17 -14.39 6.46
N GLY A 70 2.69 -15.11 5.47
CA GLY A 70 1.88 -15.75 4.43
C GLY A 70 1.31 -14.80 3.37
N ALA A 71 1.67 -13.51 3.40
CA ALA A 71 1.32 -12.58 2.33
C ALA A 71 1.98 -13.05 1.02
N LYS A 72 1.21 -13.14 -0.07
CA LYS A 72 1.70 -13.66 -1.35
C LYS A 72 1.56 -12.63 -2.45
N PHE A 73 2.51 -12.65 -3.37
CA PHE A 73 2.34 -11.96 -4.63
C PHE A 73 1.20 -12.56 -5.45
N HIS A 74 0.76 -11.83 -6.46
CA HIS A 74 -0.16 -12.36 -7.46
C HIS A 74 0.45 -13.60 -8.14
N ASN A 75 -0.40 -14.60 -8.45
CA ASN A 75 0.04 -15.82 -9.12
C ASN A 75 0.25 -15.61 -10.63
N LYS A 76 1.27 -14.81 -10.97
CA LYS A 76 1.70 -14.48 -12.33
C LYS A 76 3.22 -14.41 -12.39
N ALA A 77 3.78 -14.74 -13.55
CA ALA A 77 5.21 -14.57 -13.79
C ALA A 77 5.62 -13.09 -13.60
N PRO A 78 6.81 -12.80 -13.06
CA PRO A 78 7.87 -13.75 -12.67
C PRO A 78 7.76 -14.29 -11.24
N VAL A 79 6.85 -13.76 -10.42
CA VAL A 79 6.79 -14.05 -8.97
C VAL A 79 5.93 -15.25 -8.60
N ASN A 80 5.01 -15.69 -9.46
CA ASN A 80 4.27 -16.96 -9.38
C ASN A 80 3.69 -17.29 -8.00
N GLY A 81 3.12 -16.30 -7.30
CA GLY A 81 2.49 -16.53 -6.00
C GLY A 81 3.47 -16.74 -4.85
N ARG A 82 4.76 -16.44 -5.05
CA ARG A 82 5.79 -16.48 -4.00
C ARG A 82 5.34 -15.66 -2.79
N GLU A 83 5.73 -16.12 -1.62
CA GLU A 83 5.54 -15.39 -0.38
C GLU A 83 6.36 -14.10 -0.37
N PHE A 84 5.78 -13.05 0.20
CA PHE A 84 6.44 -11.78 0.43
C PHE A 84 7.22 -11.85 1.76
N THR A 85 8.54 -11.78 1.66
CA THR A 85 9.46 -11.74 2.79
C THR A 85 10.24 -10.43 2.79
N ALA A 86 10.89 -10.10 3.92
CA ALA A 86 11.74 -8.91 4.01
C ALA A 86 13.09 -9.06 3.29
N GLU A 87 13.44 -10.28 2.88
CA GLU A 87 14.64 -10.64 2.12
C GLU A 87 14.43 -10.57 0.60
#